data_AF-A0A2W4M0I7-F1
#
_entry.id   AF-A0A2W4M0I7-F1
#
_cell.length_a   1.000
_cell.length_b   1.000
_cell.length_c   1.000
_cell.angle_alpha   90.00
_cell.angle_beta   90.00
_cell.angle_gamma   90.00
#
_symmetry.space_group_name_H-M   'P 1'
#
loop_
_entity.id
_entity.type
_entity.pdbx_description
1 polymer ?
#
loop_
_entity_poly.entity_id
_entity_poly.type
_entity_poly.pdbx_seq_one_letter_code
_entity_poly.pdbx_strand_id
1 'polypeptide(L)'
;AVALVPGAPAWLVPCAVLALVVLLVAVNLRGVRLGARFLEAITLAKLLPLVAFVVVGAAFVDPAHFAWESTPEVGTVLGAAGILIFAFSGIEGALIPSGEVRAPARTVPRAAFLALGAATLLYLAVQFVALGISGAALADERTTPLAAAANAAVGPAGRTVMILGAVISMFGYLSANVLSEPRGLFALSRDRFLPRFLSAVHPAFHTPHAAILVYGVLLAGLALSGTFEQLAVFANLAALTLYLLCAISAWVLRVRDVRADGEPFKPPGGPLIPLVTCVAIIWLFLATARREQLLALLLVFGIVFTLYGLRAWRARRAG
;
A
#
# COMPACT_ATOMS: atom_id res chain seq x y z
N ALA A 1 -6.24 1.12 -23.10
CA ALA A 1 -7.39 1.05 -22.18
C ALA A 1 -7.57 -0.41 -21.79
N VAL A 2 -7.68 -0.72 -20.49
CA VAL A 2 -7.96 -2.10 -20.05
C VAL A 2 -9.40 -2.41 -20.42
N ALA A 3 -9.63 -3.17 -21.48
CA ALA A 3 -10.97 -3.67 -21.79
C ALA A 3 -11.28 -4.83 -20.82
N LEU A 4 -12.39 -4.74 -20.09
CA LEU A 4 -12.87 -5.83 -19.22
C LEU A 4 -13.13 -7.12 -20.03
N VAL A 5 -13.58 -6.96 -21.28
CA VAL A 5 -13.81 -8.01 -22.27
C VAL A 5 -13.47 -7.45 -23.65
N PRO A 6 -12.92 -8.23 -24.60
CA PRO A 6 -12.75 -7.78 -25.98
C PRO A 6 -14.08 -7.26 -26.55
N GLY A 7 -14.09 -6.04 -27.10
CA GLY A 7 -15.29 -5.41 -27.67
C GLY A 7 -16.21 -4.71 -26.65
N ALA A 8 -15.89 -4.74 -25.35
CA ALA A 8 -16.64 -4.01 -24.34
C ALA A 8 -16.53 -2.47 -24.55
N PRO A 9 -17.64 -1.72 -24.47
CA PRO A 9 -17.58 -0.27 -24.58
C PRO A 9 -16.76 0.37 -23.46
N ALA A 10 -16.04 1.44 -23.79
CA ALA A 10 -15.07 2.10 -22.90
C ALA A 10 -15.65 2.61 -21.57
N TRP A 11 -16.95 2.87 -21.50
CA TRP A 11 -17.63 3.35 -20.29
C TRP A 11 -17.88 2.25 -19.24
N LEU A 12 -17.79 0.97 -19.61
CA LEU A 12 -18.03 -0.14 -18.66
C LEU A 12 -17.00 -0.19 -17.54
N VAL A 13 -15.75 0.17 -17.83
CA VAL A 13 -14.66 0.15 -16.85
C VAL A 13 -14.91 1.17 -15.73
N PRO A 14 -15.15 2.47 -16.03
CA PRO A 14 -15.57 3.45 -15.03
C PRO A 14 -16.80 3.01 -14.22
N CYS A 15 -17.82 2.45 -14.86
CA CYS A 15 -19.02 1.98 -14.17
C CYS A 15 -18.74 0.82 -13.22
N ALA A 16 -17.91 -0.15 -13.63
CA ALA A 16 -17.50 -1.27 -12.77
C ALA A 16 -16.68 -0.79 -11.56
N VAL A 17 -15.76 0.15 -11.77
CA VAL A 17 -14.98 0.78 -10.69
C VAL A 17 -15.92 1.48 -9.70
N LEU A 18 -16.85 2.31 -10.19
CA LEU A 18 -17.83 3.00 -9.35
C LEU A 18 -18.72 2.03 -8.59
N ALA A 19 -19.23 0.98 -9.25
CA ALA A 19 -20.05 -0.04 -8.62
C ALA A 19 -19.29 -0.75 -7.50
N LEU A 20 -18.02 -1.09 -7.72
CA LEU A 20 -17.16 -1.69 -6.71
C LEU A 20 -16.93 -0.74 -5.52
N VAL A 21 -16.62 0.53 -5.76
CA VAL A 21 -16.42 1.52 -4.68
C VAL A 21 -17.71 1.70 -3.88
N VAL A 22 -18.86 1.85 -4.54
CA VAL A 22 -20.16 1.97 -3.87
C VAL A 22 -20.48 0.73 -3.04
N LEU A 23 -20.23 -0.47 -3.57
CA LEU A 23 -20.41 -1.72 -2.84
C LEU A 23 -19.54 -1.76 -1.58
N LEU A 24 -18.24 -1.45 -1.71
CA LEU A 24 -17.31 -1.45 -0.58
C LEU A 24 -17.69 -0.40 0.47
N VAL A 25 -18.08 0.80 0.06
CA VAL A 25 -18.58 1.86 0.95
C VAL A 25 -19.85 1.41 1.67
N ALA A 26 -20.83 0.84 0.97
CA ALA A 26 -22.07 0.37 1.55
C ALA A 26 -21.85 -0.74 2.59
N VAL A 27 -20.96 -1.69 2.28
CA VAL A 27 -20.54 -2.75 3.20
C VAL A 27 -19.87 -2.15 4.45
N ASN A 28 -19.00 -1.16 4.28
CA ASN A 28 -18.31 -0.49 5.39
C ASN A 28 -19.25 0.35 6.25
N LEU A 29 -20.24 1.04 5.66
CA LEU A 29 -21.24 1.80 6.40
C LEU A 29 -22.07 0.94 7.35
N ARG A 30 -22.44 -0.28 6.91
CA ARG A 30 -23.18 -1.26 7.72
C ARG A 30 -22.34 -1.85 8.86
N GLY A 31 -21.03 -1.64 8.85
CA GLY A 31 -20.11 -2.09 9.88
C GLY A 31 -19.85 -3.59 9.80
N VAL A 32 -18.85 -3.98 9.00
CA VAL A 32 -18.35 -5.37 9.01
C VAL A 32 -17.23 -5.47 10.03
N ARG A 33 -17.42 -6.32 11.04
CA ARG A 33 -16.32 -6.83 11.85
C ARG A 33 -15.70 -8.00 11.10
N LEU A 34 -14.67 -7.72 10.31
CA LEU A 34 -13.85 -8.79 9.73
C LEU A 34 -13.13 -9.47 10.89
N GLY A 35 -13.50 -10.70 11.21
CA GLY A 35 -12.82 -11.49 12.23
C GLY A 35 -11.40 -11.84 11.79
N ALA A 36 -10.47 -12.02 12.74
CA ALA A 36 -9.08 -12.41 12.45
C ALA A 36 -9.00 -13.62 11.50
N ARG A 37 -9.86 -14.63 11.72
CA ARG A 37 -9.97 -15.82 10.87
C ARG A 37 -10.32 -15.53 9.41
N PHE A 38 -11.12 -14.50 9.14
CA PHE A 38 -11.46 -14.13 7.76
C PHE A 38 -10.29 -13.45 7.07
N LEU A 39 -9.55 -12.58 7.78
CA LEU A 39 -8.32 -11.96 7.25
C LEU A 39 -7.22 -13.01 7.03
N GLU A 40 -7.09 -13.98 7.92
CA GLU A 40 -6.21 -15.14 7.76
C GLU A 40 -6.61 -15.96 6.52
N ALA A 41 -7.90 -16.27 6.34
CA ALA A 41 -8.38 -17.00 5.17
C ALA A 41 -8.08 -16.26 3.85
N ILE A 42 -8.31 -14.95 3.80
CA ILE A 42 -7.95 -14.13 2.63
C ILE A 42 -6.44 -14.12 2.40
N THR A 43 -5.64 -14.05 3.46
CA THR A 43 -4.18 -14.09 3.38
C THR A 43 -3.69 -15.43 2.83
N LEU A 44 -4.24 -16.55 3.28
CA LEU A 44 -3.92 -17.86 2.73
C LEU A 44 -4.38 -18.00 1.28
N ALA A 45 -5.60 -17.57 0.97
CA ALA A 45 -6.16 -17.66 -0.37
C ALA A 45 -5.35 -16.87 -1.42
N LYS A 46 -4.71 -15.75 -1.05
CA LYS A 46 -3.82 -15.02 -1.96
C LYS A 46 -2.40 -15.58 -2.03
N LEU A 47 -1.89 -16.18 -0.96
CA LEU A 47 -0.53 -16.74 -0.92
C LEU A 47 -0.43 -18.09 -1.63
N LEU A 48 -1.47 -18.93 -1.53
CA LEU A 48 -1.49 -20.27 -2.10
C LEU A 48 -1.17 -20.29 -3.62
N PRO A 49 -1.82 -19.48 -4.47
CA PRO A 49 -1.49 -19.42 -5.90
C PRO A 49 -0.04 -19.01 -6.16
N LEU A 50 0.51 -18.07 -5.37
CA LEU A 50 1.89 -17.60 -5.54
C LEU A 50 2.90 -18.68 -5.16
N VAL A 51 2.67 -19.36 -4.03
CA VAL A 51 3.54 -20.47 -3.61
C VAL A 51 3.47 -21.62 -4.60
N ALA A 52 2.26 -21.98 -5.07
CA ALA A 52 2.09 -23.00 -6.09
C ALA A 52 2.78 -22.61 -7.40
N PHE A 53 2.67 -21.34 -7.82
CA PHE A 53 3.36 -20.81 -8.99
C PHE A 53 4.89 -20.94 -8.86
N VAL A 54 5.46 -20.61 -7.70
CA VAL A 54 6.90 -20.76 -7.46
C VAL A 54 7.32 -22.23 -7.50
N VAL A 55 6.63 -23.10 -6.78
CA VAL A 55 7.00 -24.53 -6.66
C VAL A 55 6.86 -25.27 -7.97
N VAL A 56 5.74 -25.09 -8.67
CA VAL A 56 5.47 -25.77 -9.95
C VAL A 56 6.26 -25.11 -11.07
N GLY A 57 6.29 -23.78 -11.11
CA GLY A 57 6.98 -23.01 -12.15
C GLY A 57 8.50 -23.19 -12.13
N ALA A 58 9.10 -23.50 -10.98
CA ALA A 58 10.54 -23.80 -10.88
C ALA A 58 10.98 -24.93 -11.81
N ALA A 59 10.12 -25.91 -12.11
CA ALA A 59 10.42 -27.00 -13.04
C ALA A 59 10.47 -26.56 -14.52
N PHE A 60 9.97 -25.37 -14.84
CA PHE A 60 9.89 -24.81 -16.19
C PHE A 60 10.84 -23.64 -16.41
N VAL A 61 11.74 -23.39 -15.45
CA VAL A 61 12.75 -22.33 -15.55
C VAL A 61 13.83 -22.77 -16.54
N ASP A 62 14.05 -21.96 -17.58
CA ASP A 62 15.20 -22.09 -18.47
C ASP A 62 16.31 -21.12 -18.02
N PRO A 63 17.50 -21.64 -17.62
CA PRO A 63 18.62 -20.79 -17.23
C PRO A 63 19.08 -19.80 -18.31
N ALA A 64 18.83 -20.08 -19.59
CA ALA A 64 19.18 -19.20 -20.69
C ALA A 64 18.47 -17.84 -20.59
N HIS A 65 17.28 -17.79 -19.98
CA HIS A 65 16.53 -16.55 -19.77
C HIS A 65 17.17 -15.59 -18.75
N PHE A 66 18.20 -16.01 -18.00
CA PHE A 66 18.94 -15.14 -17.09
C PHE A 66 20.21 -14.54 -17.70
N ALA A 67 20.47 -14.77 -18.98
CA ALA A 67 21.62 -14.18 -19.65
C ALA A 67 21.53 -12.64 -19.63
N TRP A 68 22.57 -11.98 -19.13
CA TRP A 68 22.69 -10.53 -19.18
C TRP A 68 23.15 -10.08 -20.56
N GLU A 69 22.24 -9.50 -21.34
CA GLU A 69 22.56 -8.91 -22.64
C GLU A 69 23.16 -7.50 -22.50
N SER A 70 22.79 -6.76 -21.46
CA SER A 70 23.31 -5.42 -21.19
C SER A 70 23.18 -5.04 -19.71
N THR A 71 24.02 -4.12 -19.25
CA THR A 71 23.89 -3.49 -17.94
C THR A 71 22.89 -2.35 -18.02
N PRO A 72 21.78 -2.38 -17.25
CA PRO A 72 20.80 -1.30 -17.27
C PRO A 72 21.42 0.00 -16.73
N GLU A 73 20.99 1.13 -17.29
CA GLU A 73 21.39 2.44 -16.77
C GLU A 73 20.90 2.62 -15.33
N VAL A 74 21.71 3.32 -14.53
CA VAL A 74 21.38 3.60 -13.11
C VAL A 74 20.02 4.30 -12.98
N GLY A 75 19.71 5.22 -13.91
CA GLY A 75 18.42 5.91 -13.93
C GLY A 75 17.22 4.98 -14.12
N THR A 76 17.35 3.96 -14.96
CA THR A 76 16.31 2.94 -15.18
C THR A 76 16.08 2.10 -13.93
N VAL A 77 17.17 1.67 -13.28
CA VAL A 77 17.10 0.91 -12.02
C VAL A 77 16.44 1.74 -10.92
N LEU A 78 16.82 3.02 -10.78
CA LEU A 78 16.23 3.93 -9.81
C LEU A 78 14.74 4.20 -10.09
N GLY A 79 14.36 4.37 -11.36
CA GLY A 79 12.97 4.53 -11.77
C GLY A 79 12.11 3.31 -11.41
N ALA A 80 12.59 2.10 -11.69
CA ALA A 80 11.92 0.86 -11.31
C ALA A 80 11.83 0.70 -9.79
N ALA A 81 12.92 0.97 -9.05
CA ALA A 81 12.94 0.95 -7.59
C ALA A 81 11.91 1.91 -6.99
N GLY A 82 11.76 3.11 -7.58
CA GLY A 82 10.77 4.10 -7.17
C GLY A 82 9.33 3.61 -7.20
N ILE A 83 8.97 2.74 -8.16
CA ILE A 83 7.64 2.12 -8.23
C ILE A 83 7.55 0.93 -7.27
N LEU A 84 8.59 0.10 -7.20
CA LEU A 84 8.64 -1.12 -6.39
C LEU A 84 8.44 -0.88 -4.88
N ILE A 85 8.76 0.32 -4.37
CA ILE A 85 8.46 0.71 -2.98
C ILE A 85 6.98 0.50 -2.65
N PHE A 86 6.09 0.71 -3.63
CA PHE A 86 4.64 0.53 -3.45
C PHE A 86 4.31 -0.90 -3.03
N ALA A 87 5.03 -1.90 -3.59
CA ALA A 87 4.80 -3.30 -3.30
C ALA A 87 5.15 -3.69 -1.85
N PHE A 88 5.95 -2.88 -1.17
CA PHE A 88 6.34 -3.04 0.24
C PHE A 88 5.58 -2.12 1.20
N SER A 89 4.73 -1.24 0.68
CA SER A 89 3.86 -0.39 1.49
C SER A 89 2.72 -1.19 2.13
N GLY A 90 2.22 -0.73 3.28
CA GLY A 90 1.11 -1.33 4.01
C GLY A 90 1.47 -1.97 5.34
N ILE A 91 2.76 -2.02 5.70
CA ILE A 91 3.21 -2.50 7.02
C ILE A 91 2.66 -1.64 8.16
N GLU A 92 2.46 -0.34 7.91
CA GLU A 92 1.84 0.63 8.81
C GLU A 92 0.42 0.22 9.21
N GLY A 93 -0.33 -0.44 8.31
CA GLY A 93 -1.67 -0.93 8.59
C GLY A 93 -1.67 -1.99 9.70
N ALA A 94 -0.63 -2.83 9.75
CA ALA A 94 -0.45 -3.83 10.80
C ALA A 94 -0.09 -3.20 12.17
N LEU A 95 0.34 -1.93 12.20
CA LEU A 95 0.66 -1.21 13.43
C LEU A 95 -0.58 -0.58 14.09
N ILE A 96 -1.68 -0.41 13.35
CA ILE A 96 -2.93 0.18 13.85
C ILE A 96 -3.47 -0.55 15.10
N PRO A 97 -3.60 -1.90 15.11
CA PRO A 97 -4.09 -2.62 16.30
C PRO A 97 -2.98 -2.90 17.34
N SER A 98 -1.84 -2.21 17.30
CA SER A 98 -0.72 -2.47 18.22
C SER A 98 -1.11 -2.36 19.70
N GLY A 99 -2.10 -1.53 20.04
CA GLY A 99 -2.65 -1.43 21.41
C GLY A 99 -3.39 -2.68 21.90
N GLU A 100 -3.77 -3.59 20.99
CA GLU A 100 -4.45 -4.85 21.30
C GLU A 100 -3.46 -6.04 21.34
N VAL A 101 -2.19 -5.80 21.00
CA VAL A 101 -1.16 -6.84 20.90
C VAL A 101 -0.52 -7.11 22.26
N ARG A 102 -0.39 -8.39 22.64
CA ARG A 102 0.38 -8.78 23.83
C ARG A 102 1.86 -8.43 23.66
N ALA A 103 2.41 -7.66 24.60
CA ALA A 103 3.80 -7.19 24.61
C ALA A 103 4.22 -6.50 23.29
N PRO A 104 3.59 -5.36 22.94
CA PRO A 104 3.73 -4.75 21.62
C PRO A 104 5.17 -4.36 21.29
N ALA A 105 5.96 -3.92 22.29
CA ALA A 105 7.37 -3.56 22.14
C ALA A 105 8.26 -4.71 21.63
N ARG A 106 7.84 -5.98 21.77
CA ARG A 106 8.58 -7.15 21.27
C ARG A 106 7.89 -7.81 20.09
N THR A 107 6.56 -7.94 20.16
CA THR A 107 5.77 -8.66 19.16
C THR A 107 5.67 -7.89 17.85
N VAL A 108 5.43 -6.57 17.91
CA VAL A 108 5.23 -5.75 16.72
C VAL A 108 6.50 -5.66 15.85
N PRO A 109 7.70 -5.35 16.40
CA PRO A 109 8.92 -5.33 15.59
C PRO A 109 9.25 -6.69 14.95
N ARG A 110 9.09 -7.78 15.71
CA ARG A 110 9.35 -9.14 15.19
C ARG A 110 8.41 -9.50 14.06
N ALA A 111 7.11 -9.25 14.24
CA ALA A 111 6.12 -9.47 13.20
C ALA A 111 6.42 -8.64 11.95
N ALA A 112 6.80 -7.37 12.12
CA ALA A 112 7.16 -6.48 11.01
C ALA A 112 8.37 -7.01 10.22
N PHE A 113 9.47 -7.38 10.89
CA PHE A 113 10.66 -7.91 10.20
C PHE A 113 10.40 -9.26 9.53
N LEU A 114 9.66 -10.17 10.18
CA LEU A 114 9.31 -11.47 9.61
C LEU A 114 8.40 -11.31 8.39
N ALA A 115 7.38 -10.45 8.47
CA ALA A 115 6.48 -10.18 7.36
C ALA A 115 7.23 -9.55 6.18
N LEU A 116 8.09 -8.56 6.44
CA LEU A 116 8.89 -7.92 5.41
C LEU A 116 9.84 -8.92 4.74
N GLY A 117 10.60 -9.69 5.53
CA GLY A 117 11.52 -10.70 5.00
C GLY A 117 10.81 -11.80 4.20
N ALA A 118 9.68 -12.32 4.70
CA ALA A 118 8.89 -13.31 4.00
C ALA A 118 8.31 -12.77 2.68
N ALA A 119 7.80 -11.54 2.68
CA ALA A 119 7.30 -10.89 1.46
C ALA A 119 8.42 -10.66 0.44
N THR A 120 9.59 -10.17 0.87
CA THR A 120 10.76 -10.00 -0.01
C THR A 120 11.18 -11.32 -0.65
N LEU A 121 11.32 -12.39 0.14
CA LEU A 121 11.69 -13.71 -0.38
C LEU A 121 10.67 -14.24 -1.38
N LEU A 122 9.37 -14.10 -1.09
CA LEU A 122 8.32 -14.50 -2.00
C LEU A 122 8.35 -13.69 -3.30
N TYR A 123 8.51 -12.37 -3.23
CA TYR A 123 8.60 -11.50 -4.42
C TYR A 123 9.80 -11.87 -5.29
N LEU A 124 10.97 -12.08 -4.68
CA LEU A 124 12.17 -12.53 -5.40
C LEU A 124 11.95 -13.90 -6.06
N ALA A 125 11.35 -14.85 -5.35
CA ALA A 125 11.08 -16.19 -5.89
C ALA A 125 10.07 -16.14 -7.05
N VAL A 126 8.99 -15.39 -6.92
CA VAL A 126 7.99 -15.19 -7.97
C VAL A 126 8.63 -14.53 -9.19
N GLN A 127 9.46 -13.49 -8.99
CA GLN A 127 10.12 -12.80 -10.09
C GLN A 127 11.16 -13.67 -10.78
N PHE A 128 11.96 -14.43 -10.02
CA PHE A 128 12.91 -15.40 -10.54
C PHE A 128 12.22 -16.45 -11.42
N VAL A 129 11.12 -17.05 -10.93
CA VAL A 129 10.38 -18.07 -11.68
C VAL A 129 9.69 -17.47 -12.90
N ALA A 130 9.03 -16.31 -12.78
CA ALA A 130 8.37 -15.66 -13.91
C ALA A 130 9.36 -15.28 -15.02
N LEU A 131 10.51 -14.71 -14.65
CA LEU A 131 11.57 -14.39 -15.60
C LEU A 131 12.19 -15.67 -16.20
N GLY A 132 12.41 -16.70 -15.39
CA GLY A 132 12.95 -17.98 -15.85
C GLY A 132 12.05 -18.72 -16.83
N ILE A 133 10.72 -18.54 -16.74
CA ILE A 133 9.76 -19.15 -17.68
C ILE A 133 9.64 -18.33 -18.96
N SER A 134 9.55 -17.01 -18.85
CA SER A 134 9.12 -16.14 -19.97
C SER A 134 10.23 -15.26 -20.56
N GLY A 135 11.40 -15.18 -19.92
CA GLY A 135 12.52 -14.34 -20.36
C GLY A 135 12.11 -12.89 -20.61
N ALA A 136 12.68 -12.30 -21.67
CA ALA A 136 12.40 -10.92 -22.07
C ALA A 136 10.94 -10.68 -22.48
N ALA A 137 10.22 -11.70 -22.96
CA ALA A 137 8.81 -11.59 -23.35
C ALA A 137 7.89 -11.24 -22.18
N LEU A 138 8.33 -11.46 -20.93
CA LEU A 138 7.60 -11.03 -19.74
C LEU A 138 7.38 -9.50 -19.72
N ALA A 139 8.30 -8.72 -20.30
CA ALA A 139 8.20 -7.27 -20.36
C ALA A 139 7.09 -6.77 -21.31
N ASP A 140 6.67 -7.60 -22.27
CA ASP A 140 5.60 -7.27 -23.21
C ASP A 140 4.20 -7.44 -22.57
N GLU A 141 4.11 -8.20 -21.47
CA GLU A 141 2.87 -8.50 -20.75
C GLU A 141 2.49 -7.39 -19.75
N ARG A 142 1.78 -6.37 -20.25
CA ARG A 142 1.48 -5.15 -19.48
C ARG A 142 0.40 -5.29 -18.41
N THR A 143 -0.46 -6.30 -18.47
CA THR A 143 -1.68 -6.38 -17.63
C THR A 143 -1.64 -7.53 -16.64
N THR A 144 -1.21 -8.72 -17.07
CA THR A 144 -1.21 -9.92 -16.22
C THR A 144 0.06 -10.77 -16.41
N PRO A 145 1.26 -10.22 -16.16
CA PRO A 145 2.53 -10.89 -16.46
C PRO A 145 2.68 -12.25 -15.75
N LEU A 146 2.28 -12.34 -14.48
CA LEU A 146 2.35 -13.61 -13.75
C LEU A 146 1.35 -14.66 -14.28
N ALA A 147 0.19 -14.24 -14.76
CA ALA A 147 -0.78 -15.16 -15.35
C ALA A 147 -0.32 -15.64 -16.74
N ALA A 148 0.38 -14.79 -17.50
CA ALA A 148 1.01 -15.15 -18.76
C ALA A 148 2.16 -16.15 -18.54
N ALA A 149 3.04 -15.91 -17.56
CA ALA A 149 4.08 -16.86 -17.17
C ALA A 149 3.48 -18.20 -16.71
N ALA A 150 2.41 -18.18 -15.91
CA ALA A 150 1.71 -19.41 -15.50
C ALA A 150 1.07 -20.14 -16.70
N ASN A 151 0.58 -19.40 -17.69
CA ASN A 151 0.07 -19.97 -18.93
C ASN A 151 1.19 -20.65 -19.75
N ALA A 152 2.36 -20.03 -19.82
CA ALA A 152 3.52 -20.59 -20.52
C ALA A 152 4.04 -21.88 -19.85
N ALA A 153 4.00 -21.95 -18.51
CA ALA A 153 4.45 -23.13 -17.78
C ALA A 153 3.45 -24.30 -17.79
N VAL A 154 2.18 -24.06 -17.41
CA VAL A 154 1.19 -25.13 -17.18
C VAL A 154 -0.14 -24.92 -17.90
N GLY A 155 -0.17 -24.02 -18.88
CA GLY A 155 -1.33 -23.79 -19.75
C GLY A 155 -2.46 -22.97 -19.12
N PRO A 156 -3.66 -23.00 -19.75
CA PRO A 156 -4.79 -22.13 -19.38
C PRO A 156 -5.27 -22.30 -17.93
N ALA A 157 -5.07 -23.48 -17.34
CA ALA A 157 -5.39 -23.74 -15.95
C ALA A 157 -4.55 -22.88 -15.00
N GLY A 158 -3.23 -22.80 -15.21
CA GLY A 158 -2.34 -21.96 -14.43
C GLY A 158 -2.70 -20.48 -14.55
N ARG A 159 -3.00 -20.02 -15.76
CA ARG A 159 -3.49 -18.66 -16.01
C ARG A 159 -4.73 -18.35 -15.18
N THR A 160 -5.69 -19.27 -15.17
CA THR A 160 -6.98 -19.09 -14.48
C THR A 160 -6.79 -19.02 -12.97
N VAL A 161 -6.00 -19.91 -12.40
CA VAL A 161 -5.67 -19.92 -10.96
C VAL A 161 -5.00 -18.60 -10.55
N MET A 162 -4.06 -18.10 -11.35
CA MET A 162 -3.38 -16.84 -11.07
C MET A 162 -4.31 -15.63 -11.15
N ILE A 163 -5.20 -15.59 -12.16
CA ILE A 163 -6.19 -14.50 -12.28
C ILE A 163 -7.16 -14.52 -11.11
N LEU A 164 -7.70 -15.69 -10.74
CA LEU A 164 -8.60 -15.82 -9.59
C LEU A 164 -7.91 -15.42 -8.27
N GLY A 165 -6.67 -15.88 -8.07
CA GLY A 165 -5.84 -15.48 -6.93
C GLY A 165 -5.62 -13.97 -6.85
N ALA A 166 -5.33 -13.34 -8.00
CA ALA A 166 -5.16 -11.89 -8.09
C ALA A 166 -6.45 -11.14 -7.74
N VAL A 167 -7.60 -11.56 -8.26
CA VAL A 167 -8.92 -10.95 -7.96
C VAL A 167 -9.24 -11.05 -6.47
N ILE A 168 -9.08 -12.23 -5.86
CA ILE A 168 -9.30 -12.43 -4.42
C ILE A 168 -8.34 -11.56 -3.60
N SER A 169 -7.07 -11.49 -4.00
CA SER A 169 -6.06 -10.68 -3.33
C SER A 169 -6.39 -9.18 -3.35
N MET A 170 -6.71 -8.65 -4.53
CA MET A 170 -7.07 -7.24 -4.73
C MET A 170 -8.36 -6.89 -4.00
N PHE A 171 -9.38 -7.75 -4.07
CA PHE A 171 -10.64 -7.55 -3.34
C PHE A 171 -10.41 -7.52 -1.82
N GLY A 172 -9.62 -8.46 -1.30
CA GLY A 172 -9.26 -8.50 0.12
C GLY A 172 -8.46 -7.26 0.55
N TYR A 173 -7.52 -6.81 -0.28
CA TYR A 173 -6.76 -5.59 -0.03
C TYR A 173 -7.67 -4.35 0.01
N LEU A 174 -8.52 -4.15 -0.99
CA LEU A 174 -9.45 -3.03 -1.04
C LEU A 174 -10.43 -3.04 0.14
N SER A 175 -10.98 -4.21 0.47
CA SER A 175 -11.91 -4.38 1.59
C SER A 175 -11.28 -4.01 2.93
N ALA A 176 -10.04 -4.43 3.16
CA ALA A 176 -9.30 -4.10 4.38
C ALA A 176 -9.00 -2.59 4.48
N ASN A 177 -8.58 -1.96 3.37
CA ASN A 177 -8.28 -0.53 3.33
C ASN A 177 -9.52 0.33 3.60
N VAL A 178 -10.65 0.05 2.95
CA VAL A 178 -11.89 0.82 3.14
C VAL A 178 -12.41 0.70 4.59
N LEU A 179 -12.04 -0.36 5.33
CA LEU A 179 -12.39 -0.54 6.74
C LEU A 179 -11.47 0.20 7.71
N SER A 180 -10.19 0.33 7.36
CA SER A 180 -9.15 0.88 8.23
C SER A 180 -8.93 2.38 7.99
N GLU A 181 -8.84 2.80 6.74
CA GLU A 181 -8.44 4.17 6.35
C GLU A 181 -9.41 5.26 6.86
N PRO A 182 -10.74 5.09 6.81
CA PRO A 182 -11.66 6.11 7.35
C PRO A 182 -11.49 6.37 8.85
N ARG A 183 -10.91 5.42 9.60
CA ARG A 183 -10.64 5.59 11.04
C ARG A 183 -9.54 6.63 11.28
N GLY A 184 -8.58 6.76 10.37
CA GLY A 184 -7.58 7.82 10.41
C GLY A 184 -8.21 9.21 10.25
N LEU A 185 -9.09 9.36 9.26
CA LEU A 185 -9.84 10.61 9.05
C LEU A 185 -10.74 10.95 10.26
N PHE A 186 -11.41 9.95 10.83
CA PHE A 186 -12.20 10.09 12.03
C PHE A 186 -11.35 10.55 13.23
N ALA A 187 -10.22 9.89 13.47
CA ALA A 187 -9.32 10.22 14.59
C ALA A 187 -8.75 11.65 14.46
N LEU A 188 -8.28 12.02 13.26
CA LEU A 188 -7.82 13.38 12.98
C LEU A 188 -8.94 14.42 13.15
N SER A 189 -10.18 14.09 12.80
CA SER A 189 -11.33 14.98 13.05
C SER A 189 -11.64 15.13 14.53
N ARG A 190 -11.66 14.02 15.28
CA ARG A 190 -11.87 13.99 16.73
C ARG A 190 -10.81 14.80 17.47
N ASP A 191 -9.55 14.65 17.07
CA ASP A 191 -8.39 15.35 17.64
C ASP A 191 -8.28 16.79 17.12
N ARG A 192 -9.31 17.29 16.44
CA ARG A 192 -9.43 18.67 15.98
C ARG A 192 -8.34 19.07 14.98
N PHE A 193 -7.86 18.15 14.15
CA PHE A 193 -7.04 18.46 12.98
C PHE A 193 -7.91 18.64 11.72
N LEU A 194 -8.98 17.88 11.56
CA LEU A 194 -9.90 17.96 10.42
C LEU A 194 -11.28 18.56 10.79
N PRO A 195 -12.13 18.93 9.81
CA PRO A 195 -13.49 19.42 10.06
C PRO A 195 -14.30 18.46 10.93
N ARG A 196 -15.10 19.01 11.86
CA ARG A 196 -15.81 18.22 12.89
C ARG A 196 -16.78 17.18 12.31
N PHE A 197 -17.38 17.44 11.15
CA PHE A 197 -18.35 16.51 10.56
C PHE A 197 -17.76 15.12 10.23
N LEU A 198 -16.44 15.01 10.00
CA LEU A 198 -15.77 13.74 9.74
C LEU A 198 -15.72 12.82 10.97
N SER A 199 -15.94 13.35 12.17
CA SER A 199 -16.08 12.55 13.41
C SER A 199 -17.53 12.18 13.72
N ALA A 200 -18.46 12.38 12.77
CA ALA A 200 -19.85 11.95 12.94
C ALA A 200 -19.97 10.42 12.86
N VAL A 201 -20.66 9.84 13.84
CA VAL A 201 -20.89 8.39 13.95
C VAL A 201 -22.34 8.09 13.59
N HIS A 202 -22.56 7.01 12.82
CA HIS A 202 -23.90 6.59 12.41
C HIS A 202 -24.67 6.06 13.64
N PRO A 203 -25.91 6.52 13.89
CA PRO A 203 -26.64 6.18 15.11
C PRO A 203 -26.95 4.67 15.24
N ALA A 204 -27.25 3.99 14.13
CA ALA A 204 -27.61 2.57 14.14
C ALA A 204 -26.43 1.59 13.96
N PHE A 205 -25.37 1.98 13.23
CA PHE A 205 -24.27 1.08 12.85
C PHE A 205 -22.99 1.38 13.65
N HIS A 206 -22.94 2.50 14.36
CA HIS A 206 -21.77 2.97 15.10
C HIS A 206 -20.49 3.10 14.25
N THR A 207 -20.65 3.36 12.95
CA THR A 207 -19.56 3.55 11.98
C THR A 207 -19.33 5.04 11.70
N PRO A 208 -18.09 5.48 11.37
CA PRO A 208 -17.79 6.87 11.03
C PRO A 208 -18.26 7.21 9.61
N HIS A 209 -19.58 7.24 9.40
CA HIS A 209 -20.20 7.32 8.07
C HIS A 209 -19.72 8.50 7.21
N ALA A 210 -19.55 9.67 7.80
CA ALA A 210 -19.05 10.84 7.07
C ALA A 210 -17.62 10.63 6.55
N ALA A 211 -16.73 10.07 7.37
CA ALA A 211 -15.37 9.73 6.96
C ALA A 211 -15.35 8.65 5.87
N ILE A 212 -16.21 7.63 5.97
CA ILE A 212 -16.34 6.56 4.98
C ILE A 212 -16.80 7.13 3.63
N LEU A 213 -17.81 8.01 3.63
CA LEU A 213 -18.33 8.63 2.41
C LEU A 213 -17.27 9.53 1.75
N VAL A 214 -16.59 10.39 2.53
CA VAL A 214 -15.52 11.23 1.99
C VAL A 214 -14.39 10.39 1.41
N TYR A 215 -13.96 9.34 2.12
CA TYR A 215 -12.96 8.40 1.62
C TYR A 215 -13.41 7.74 0.32
N GLY A 216 -14.66 7.26 0.24
CA GLY A 216 -15.23 6.65 -0.96
C GLY A 216 -15.26 7.59 -2.17
N VAL A 217 -15.62 8.86 -1.97
CA VAL A 217 -15.61 9.88 -3.03
C VAL A 217 -14.18 10.14 -3.52
N LEU A 218 -13.22 10.29 -2.60
CA LEU A 218 -11.81 10.47 -2.96
C LEU A 218 -11.25 9.25 -3.70
N LEU A 219 -11.57 8.05 -3.23
CA LEU A 219 -11.18 6.79 -3.86
C LEU A 219 -11.72 6.67 -5.28
N ALA A 220 -13.01 6.93 -5.48
CA ALA A 220 -13.63 6.95 -6.82
C ALA A 220 -12.99 8.01 -7.72
N GLY A 221 -12.79 9.23 -7.20
CA GLY A 221 -12.17 10.32 -7.97
C GLY A 221 -10.76 10.00 -8.43
N LEU A 222 -9.94 9.43 -7.55
CA LEU A 222 -8.57 9.02 -7.89
C LEU A 222 -8.55 7.82 -8.85
N ALA A 223 -9.38 6.80 -8.60
CA ALA A 223 -9.46 5.61 -9.44
C ALA A 223 -9.92 5.90 -10.88
N LEU A 224 -10.69 6.98 -11.08
CA LEU A 224 -11.18 7.39 -12.41
C LEU A 224 -10.27 8.41 -13.12
N SER A 225 -9.34 9.06 -12.42
CA SER A 225 -8.54 10.17 -12.98
C SER A 225 -7.09 9.82 -13.32
N GLY A 226 -6.47 8.88 -12.61
CA GLY A 226 -5.05 8.54 -12.78
C GLY A 226 -4.81 7.16 -13.37
N THR A 227 -3.61 6.93 -13.91
CA THR A 227 -3.13 5.58 -14.22
C THR A 227 -2.62 4.89 -12.95
N PHE A 228 -2.55 3.55 -12.96
CA PHE A 228 -1.97 2.79 -11.85
C PHE A 228 -0.56 3.28 -11.51
N GLU A 229 0.30 3.48 -12.51
CA GLU A 229 1.67 3.94 -12.31
C GLU A 229 1.71 5.32 -11.63
N GLN A 230 0.90 6.28 -12.12
CA GLN A 230 0.83 7.61 -11.53
C GLN A 230 0.37 7.56 -10.07
N LEU A 231 -0.71 6.81 -9.80
CA LEU A 231 -1.26 6.67 -8.46
C LEU A 231 -0.29 5.95 -7.51
N ALA A 232 0.42 4.93 -7.99
CA ALA A 232 1.44 4.22 -7.20
C ALA A 232 2.59 5.14 -6.83
N VAL A 233 3.05 5.99 -7.76
CA VAL A 233 4.09 6.98 -7.46
C VAL A 233 3.59 8.03 -6.46
N PHE A 234 2.35 8.52 -6.57
CA PHE A 234 1.76 9.41 -5.56
C PHE A 234 1.65 8.75 -4.19
N ALA A 235 1.22 7.49 -4.13
CA ALA A 235 1.15 6.72 -2.89
C ALA A 235 2.54 6.57 -2.26
N ASN A 236 3.58 6.31 -3.06
CA ASN A 236 4.96 6.21 -2.57
C ASN A 236 5.46 7.54 -2.00
N LEU A 237 5.18 8.66 -2.66
CA LEU A 237 5.56 9.98 -2.16
C LEU A 237 4.91 10.26 -0.80
N ALA A 238 3.62 9.93 -0.65
CA ALA A 238 2.92 10.06 0.62
C ALA A 238 3.50 9.14 1.71
N ALA A 239 3.74 7.86 1.39
CA ALA A 239 4.29 6.87 2.31
C ALA A 239 5.71 7.22 2.75
N LEU A 240 6.60 7.56 1.82
CA LEU A 240 7.98 7.98 2.11
C LEU A 240 8.01 9.25 2.98
N THR A 241 7.13 10.20 2.70
CA THR A 241 6.97 11.40 3.53
C THR A 241 6.55 11.02 4.95
N LEU A 242 5.53 10.16 5.09
CA LEU A 242 5.09 9.67 6.39
C LEU A 242 6.24 8.96 7.13
N TYR A 243 6.96 8.07 6.46
CA TYR A 243 8.09 7.35 7.04
C TYR A 243 9.25 8.27 7.44
N LEU A 244 9.52 9.33 6.68
CA LEU A 244 10.48 10.37 7.04
C LEU A 244 10.06 11.08 8.32
N LEU A 245 8.80 11.50 8.41
CA LEU A 245 8.26 12.13 9.62
C LEU A 245 8.30 11.17 10.81
N CYS A 246 8.00 9.89 10.61
CA CYS A 246 8.11 8.86 11.64
C CYS A 246 9.56 8.65 12.10
N ALA A 247 10.53 8.62 11.20
CA ALA A 247 11.95 8.48 11.54
C ALA A 247 12.45 9.69 12.35
N ILE A 248 12.13 10.91 11.93
CA ILE A 248 12.44 12.14 12.67
C ILE A 248 11.75 12.12 14.04
N SER A 249 10.46 11.76 14.10
CA SER A 249 9.70 11.69 15.34
C SER A 249 10.29 10.65 16.30
N ALA A 250 10.67 9.47 15.81
CA ALA A 250 11.31 8.43 16.60
C ALA A 250 12.66 8.91 17.18
N TRP A 251 13.46 9.66 16.40
CA TRP A 251 14.68 10.28 16.90
C TRP A 251 14.38 11.30 18.01
N VAL A 252 13.47 12.24 17.77
CA VAL A 252 13.10 13.30 18.74
C VAL A 252 12.54 12.70 20.04
N LEU A 253 11.66 11.71 19.94
CA LEU A 253 11.06 11.03 21.09
C LEU A 253 12.11 10.30 21.93
N ARG A 254 13.14 9.72 21.30
CA ARG A 254 14.26 9.09 22.00
C ARG A 254 15.13 10.11 22.73
N VAL A 255 15.47 11.23 22.09
CA VAL A 255 16.27 12.29 22.71
C VAL A 255 15.53 12.90 23.91
N ARG A 256 14.20 13.00 23.83
CA ARG A 256 13.34 13.51 24.91
C ARG A 256 12.96 12.47 25.97
N ASP A 257 13.44 11.24 25.82
CA ASP A 257 13.10 10.09 26.68
C ASP A 257 11.59 9.90 26.92
N VAL A 258 10.77 10.09 25.88
CA VAL A 258 9.32 9.91 25.96
C VAL A 258 9.01 8.41 25.93
N ARG A 259 8.49 7.88 27.05
CA ARG A 259 8.13 6.47 27.21
C ARG A 259 6.64 6.35 27.53
N ALA A 260 5.91 5.59 26.73
CA ALA A 260 4.50 5.26 26.99
C ALA A 260 4.39 3.98 27.85
N ASP A 261 5.02 2.89 27.42
CA ASP A 261 4.95 1.59 28.10
C ASP A 261 6.27 0.81 28.02
N GLY A 262 6.81 0.41 29.18
CA GLY A 262 7.94 -0.52 29.29
C GLY A 262 9.25 -0.03 28.66
N GLU A 263 10.18 -0.97 28.42
CA GLU A 263 11.39 -0.68 27.66
C GLU A 263 11.09 -0.61 26.16
N PRO A 264 11.37 0.53 25.49
CA PRO A 264 11.15 0.66 24.05
C PRO A 264 12.05 -0.29 23.25
N PHE A 265 11.56 -0.72 22.08
CA PHE A 265 12.39 -1.43 21.12
C PHE A 265 13.58 -0.55 20.71
N LYS A 266 14.79 -1.09 20.91
CA LYS A 266 16.05 -0.48 20.46
C LYS A 266 16.48 -1.21 19.17
N PRO A 267 16.44 -0.54 18.01
CA PRO A 267 16.87 -1.16 16.77
C PRO A 267 18.38 -1.43 16.84
N PRO A 268 18.86 -2.49 16.17
CA PRO A 268 20.29 -2.75 16.05
C PRO A 268 20.93 -1.54 15.34
N GLY A 269 21.93 -0.90 15.95
CA GLY A 269 22.50 0.38 15.48
C GLY A 269 21.95 1.64 16.16
N GLY A 270 20.99 1.50 17.07
CA GLY A 270 20.56 2.56 17.99
C GLY A 270 20.05 3.82 17.28
N PRO A 271 20.60 5.02 17.58
CA PRO A 271 20.16 6.28 16.98
C PRO A 271 20.54 6.39 15.50
N LEU A 272 21.56 5.66 15.02
CA LEU A 272 21.99 5.75 13.62
C LEU A 272 20.91 5.28 12.64
N ILE A 273 20.04 4.36 13.04
CA ILE A 273 18.98 3.82 12.18
C ILE A 273 18.04 4.92 11.67
N PRO A 274 17.38 5.73 12.53
CA PRO A 274 16.60 6.87 12.06
C PRO A 274 17.35 7.82 11.12
N LEU A 275 18.63 8.10 11.38
CA LEU A 275 19.44 8.97 10.53
C LEU A 275 19.64 8.36 9.14
N VAL A 276 20.05 7.10 9.07
CA VAL A 276 20.22 6.36 7.81
C VAL A 276 18.89 6.27 7.06
N THR A 277 17.78 6.03 7.76
CA THR A 277 16.44 6.04 7.17
C THR A 277 16.11 7.40 6.56
N CYS A 278 16.35 8.51 7.26
CA CYS A 278 16.13 9.85 6.73
C CYS A 278 16.98 10.10 5.48
N VAL A 279 18.28 9.77 5.52
CA VAL A 279 19.19 9.95 4.38
C VAL A 279 18.75 9.11 3.18
N ALA A 280 18.40 7.83 3.41
CA ALA A 280 17.94 6.93 2.36
C ALA A 280 16.63 7.43 1.72
N ILE A 281 15.67 7.88 2.52
CA ILE A 281 14.41 8.43 2.01
C ILE A 281 14.65 9.71 1.22
N ILE A 282 15.46 10.65 1.73
CA ILE A 282 15.78 11.91 1.03
C ILE A 282 16.49 11.62 -0.29
N TRP A 283 17.49 10.73 -0.28
CA TRP A 283 18.20 10.33 -1.48
C TRP A 283 17.27 9.72 -2.52
N LEU A 284 16.40 8.81 -2.10
CA LEU A 284 15.41 8.18 -2.97
C LEU A 284 14.43 9.21 -3.53
N PHE A 285 13.97 10.14 -2.70
CA PHE A 285 13.11 11.25 -3.12
C PHE A 285 13.79 12.10 -4.20
N LEU A 286 15.05 12.47 -4.01
CA LEU A 286 15.82 13.25 -4.98
C LEU A 286 16.11 12.46 -6.27
N ALA A 287 16.27 11.14 -6.17
CA ALA A 287 16.54 10.27 -7.30
C ALA A 287 15.30 9.97 -8.15
N THR A 288 14.12 9.90 -7.54
CA THR A 288 12.88 9.46 -8.23
C THR A 288 11.87 10.58 -8.46
N ALA A 289 11.89 11.66 -7.66
CA ALA A 289 10.86 12.69 -7.74
C ALA A 289 11.03 13.56 -8.99
N ARG A 290 9.98 13.57 -9.83
CA ARG A 290 9.85 14.50 -10.95
C ARG A 290 9.32 15.85 -10.46
N ARG A 291 9.50 16.92 -11.25
CA ARG A 291 9.04 18.27 -10.89
C ARG A 291 7.55 18.33 -10.54
N GLU A 292 6.71 17.65 -11.31
CA GLU A 292 5.26 17.55 -11.08
C GLU A 292 4.89 16.94 -9.72
N GLN A 293 5.66 15.94 -9.29
CA GLN A 293 5.46 15.24 -8.02
C GLN A 293 5.87 16.10 -6.82
N LEU A 294 6.97 16.84 -6.96
CA LEU A 294 7.40 17.81 -5.96
C LEU A 294 6.37 18.93 -5.78
N LEU A 295 5.84 19.45 -6.89
CA LEU A 295 4.78 20.47 -6.84
C LEU A 295 3.51 19.94 -6.18
N ALA A 296 3.08 18.71 -6.49
CA ALA A 296 1.93 18.09 -5.86
C ALA A 296 2.14 17.90 -4.35
N LEU A 297 3.32 17.45 -3.92
CA LEU A 297 3.67 17.31 -2.51
C LEU A 297 3.65 18.66 -1.79
N LEU A 298 4.29 19.68 -2.37
CA LEU A 298 4.31 21.05 -1.82
C LEU A 298 2.89 21.63 -1.72
N LEU A 299 2.04 21.34 -2.70
CA LEU A 299 0.63 21.74 -2.68
C LEU A 299 -0.14 21.03 -1.55
N VAL A 300 0.04 19.73 -1.36
CA VAL A 300 -0.59 18.97 -0.27
C VAL A 300 -0.12 19.50 1.09
N PHE A 301 1.18 19.68 1.29
CA PHE A 301 1.71 20.29 2.51
C PHE A 301 1.17 21.71 2.70
N GLY A 302 1.17 22.52 1.64
CA GLY A 302 0.62 23.87 1.65
C GLY A 302 -0.83 23.88 2.11
N ILE A 303 -1.67 22.99 1.58
CA ILE A 303 -3.07 22.84 2.00
C ILE A 303 -3.15 22.43 3.47
N VAL A 304 -2.41 21.40 3.89
CA VAL A 304 -2.44 20.91 5.28
C VAL A 304 -1.99 21.99 6.26
N PHE A 305 -0.88 22.66 6.00
CA PHE A 305 -0.36 23.75 6.84
C PHE A 305 -1.28 24.97 6.82
N THR A 306 -1.89 25.31 5.69
CA THR A 306 -2.86 26.41 5.60
C THR A 306 -4.13 26.09 6.39
N LEU A 307 -4.69 24.89 6.25
CA LEU A 307 -5.85 24.44 7.02
C LEU A 307 -5.54 24.43 8.52
N TYR A 308 -4.37 23.94 8.90
CA TYR A 308 -3.91 23.96 10.29
C TYR A 308 -3.72 25.38 10.81
N GLY A 309 -3.07 26.25 10.04
CA GLY A 309 -2.81 27.65 10.39
C GLY A 309 -4.09 28.48 10.51
N LEU A 310 -5.00 28.38 9.53
CA LEU A 310 -6.32 29.03 9.57
C LEU A 310 -7.12 28.56 10.78
N ARG A 311 -7.03 27.28 11.13
CA ARG A 311 -7.71 26.74 12.31
C ARG A 311 -7.08 27.25 13.61
N ALA A 312 -5.75 27.21 13.75
CA ALA A 312 -5.04 27.72 14.90
C ALA A 312 -5.35 29.22 15.11
N TRP A 313 -5.43 29.98 14.03
CA TRP A 313 -5.83 31.39 14.04
C TRP A 313 -7.28 31.59 14.48
N ARG A 314 -8.23 30.80 13.97
CA ARG A 314 -9.64 30.85 14.41
C ARG A 314 -9.79 30.47 15.89
N ALA A 315 -9.03 29.48 16.36
CA ALA A 315 -9.05 29.06 17.77
C ALA A 315 -8.51 30.15 18.71
N ARG A 316 -7.48 30.90 18.29
CA ARG A 316 -6.92 32.04 19.03
C ARG A 316 -7.84 33.27 19.05
N ARG A 317 -8.76 33.40 18.10
CA ARG A 317 -9.75 34.51 18.05
C ARG A 317 -11.04 34.22 18.81
N ALA A 318 -11.28 32.95 19.16
CA ALA A 318 -12.51 32.49 19.82
C ALA A 318 -12.35 32.27 21.34
N GLY A 319 -11.16 32.52 21.88
CA GLY A 319 -10.86 32.55 23.32
C GLY A 319 -10.28 33.91 23.68
#